data_AF-K2SFZ5-F1
#
_entry.id   AF-K2SFZ5-F1
#
_cell.length_a   1.000
_cell.length_b   1.000
_cell.length_c   1.000
_cell.angle_alpha   90.00
_cell.angle_beta   90.00
_cell.angle_gamma   90.00
#
_symmetry.space_group_name_H-M   'P 1'
#
loop_
_entity.id
_entity.type
_entity.pdbx_description
1 polymer ?
#
loop_
_entity_poly.entity_id
_entity_poly.type
_entity_poly.pdbx_seq_one_letter_code
_entity_poly.pdbx_strand_id
1 'polypeptide(L)'
;MKYSLLLVPLVGMAAATTPASSADVKARADPDDLMIFVCDQMPEVCTNMCYGAYCLDIGTSLHYDKASASEKRNRRKAAGCIASGGNRCSTKKGHDSGYQCDEYPFASTTANGNVATRVNRCVPAGENRKQGGVINAFYKKTSYCNGGPCSFDVEFSNAGDMDYCEATSSSDSQCQTHDDNEVPGPGTGSAGDGDEAGDGTDDDGGNPEPQKRSVARRYRTSSGLEISIKRGAVLGQRAVTVLPRNATLWDEQARSDVFDSEDGDDEYDYMLDNLEVREDTIVEEIL
;
A
#
# COMPACT_ATOMS: atom_id res chain seq x y z
N MET A 1 -50.22 67.45 43.86
CA MET A 1 -48.76 67.23 43.77
C MET A 1 -48.49 66.33 42.57
N LYS A 2 -47.82 66.87 41.55
CA LYS A 2 -47.51 66.17 40.29
C LYS A 2 -46.18 65.44 40.47
N TYR A 3 -46.15 64.12 40.29
CA TYR A 3 -44.91 63.38 40.18
C TYR A 3 -44.64 63.08 38.71
N SER A 4 -43.65 63.77 38.15
CA SER A 4 -43.10 63.51 36.83
C SER A 4 -42.30 62.21 36.86
N LEU A 5 -42.70 61.21 36.07
CA LEU A 5 -41.84 60.08 35.74
C LEU A 5 -40.76 60.56 34.75
N LEU A 6 -39.50 60.55 35.21
CA LEU A 6 -38.32 60.69 34.36
C LEU A 6 -38.00 59.34 33.72
N LEU A 7 -38.16 59.26 32.40
CA LEU A 7 -37.59 58.22 31.53
C LEU A 7 -36.07 58.35 31.52
N VAL A 8 -35.36 57.33 32.00
CA VAL A 8 -33.93 57.15 31.74
C VAL A 8 -33.79 56.06 30.67
N PRO A 9 -33.23 56.35 29.48
CA PRO A 9 -32.90 55.31 28.53
C PRO A 9 -31.65 54.57 29.02
N LEU A 10 -31.80 53.29 29.34
CA LEU A 10 -30.66 52.38 29.48
C LEU A 10 -30.05 52.19 28.09
N VAL A 11 -28.92 52.84 27.84
CA VAL A 11 -28.01 52.50 26.75
C VAL A 11 -27.47 51.10 27.06
N GLY A 12 -28.10 50.09 26.50
CA GLY A 12 -27.54 48.75 26.44
C GLY A 12 -26.30 48.80 25.57
N MET A 13 -25.12 48.65 26.18
CA MET A 13 -23.91 48.30 25.44
C MET A 13 -24.14 46.90 24.84
N ALA A 14 -24.56 46.86 23.58
CA ALA A 14 -24.41 45.67 22.77
C ALA A 14 -22.91 45.42 22.63
N ALA A 15 -22.38 44.49 23.43
CA ALA A 15 -21.09 43.90 23.15
C ALA A 15 -21.23 43.27 21.77
N ALA A 16 -20.63 43.92 20.76
CA ALA A 16 -20.45 43.33 19.46
C ALA A 16 -19.53 42.13 19.64
N THR A 17 -20.12 40.95 19.84
CA THR A 17 -19.44 39.68 19.64
C THR A 17 -19.09 39.64 18.16
N THR A 18 -17.86 40.03 17.84
CA THR A 18 -17.29 39.75 16.53
C THR A 18 -17.48 38.26 16.27
N PRO A 19 -18.15 37.86 15.16
CA PRO A 19 -18.12 36.45 14.79
C PRO A 19 -16.65 36.08 14.67
N ALA A 20 -16.24 35.06 15.42
CA ALA A 20 -14.93 34.48 15.28
C ALA A 20 -14.77 34.17 13.79
N SER A 21 -13.88 34.92 13.15
CA SER A 21 -13.44 34.68 11.79
C SER A 21 -13.16 33.20 11.65
N SER A 22 -13.77 32.56 10.66
CA SER A 22 -13.48 31.20 10.19
C SER A 22 -12.06 31.12 9.61
N ALA A 23 -11.07 31.50 10.41
CA ALA A 23 -9.66 31.37 10.10
C ALA A 23 -9.27 29.94 10.44
N ASP A 24 -9.03 29.18 9.38
CA ASP A 24 -8.19 27.98 9.35
C ASP A 24 -8.51 26.94 10.42
N VAL A 25 -9.65 26.28 10.26
CA VAL A 25 -9.65 24.82 10.46
C VAL A 25 -8.72 24.27 9.38
N LYS A 26 -7.40 24.25 9.64
CA LYS A 26 -6.55 23.25 9.00
C LYS A 26 -7.25 21.93 9.28
N ALA A 27 -7.78 21.30 8.23
CA ALA A 27 -8.07 19.89 8.30
C ALA A 27 -6.83 19.24 8.92
N ARG A 28 -6.95 18.71 10.14
CA ARG A 28 -6.05 17.64 10.52
C ARG A 28 -6.37 16.58 9.48
N ALA A 29 -5.45 16.36 8.54
CA ALA A 29 -5.51 15.16 7.73
C ALA A 29 -5.44 14.02 8.73
N ASP A 30 -6.57 13.35 8.95
CA ASP A 30 -6.53 12.06 9.63
C ASP A 30 -5.52 11.20 8.86
N PRO A 31 -4.63 10.46 9.55
CA PRO A 31 -3.67 9.63 8.86
C PRO A 31 -4.40 8.61 7.99
N ASP A 32 -3.82 8.26 6.84
CA ASP A 32 -4.39 7.24 5.95
C ASP A 32 -4.59 5.92 6.72
N ASP A 33 -5.60 5.15 6.34
CA ASP A 33 -5.87 3.87 6.98
C ASP A 33 -4.77 2.86 6.64
N LEU A 34 -4.50 1.91 7.55
CA LEU A 34 -3.43 0.93 7.35
C LEU A 34 -3.96 -0.35 6.70
N MET A 35 -3.29 -0.82 5.65
CA MET A 35 -3.41 -2.18 5.13
C MET A 35 -2.21 -3.00 5.59
N ILE A 36 -2.45 -3.98 6.46
CA ILE A 36 -1.40 -4.78 7.07
C ILE A 36 -1.26 -6.11 6.34
N PHE A 37 -0.08 -6.35 5.76
CA PHE A 37 0.31 -7.66 5.24
C PHE A 37 0.98 -8.48 6.35
N VAL A 38 0.59 -9.75 6.47
CA VAL A 38 1.23 -10.71 7.37
C VAL A 38 2.21 -11.56 6.58
N CYS A 39 3.51 -11.31 6.76
CA CYS A 39 4.55 -11.73 5.84
C CYS A 39 4.98 -13.20 5.96
N ASP A 40 4.66 -13.89 7.06
CA ASP A 40 4.98 -15.32 7.28
C ASP A 40 4.47 -16.25 6.16
N GLN A 41 3.43 -15.84 5.44
CA GLN A 41 2.73 -16.65 4.44
C GLN A 41 3.08 -16.27 2.98
N MET A 42 3.81 -15.18 2.80
CA MET A 42 4.21 -14.61 1.50
C MET A 42 5.56 -13.86 1.60
N PRO A 43 6.64 -14.53 2.07
CA PRO A 43 7.89 -13.85 2.38
C PRO A 43 8.58 -13.21 1.16
N GLU A 44 8.55 -13.84 -0.01
CA GLU A 44 9.20 -13.28 -1.20
C GLU A 44 8.44 -12.06 -1.74
N VAL A 45 7.12 -12.06 -1.59
CA VAL A 45 6.26 -10.91 -1.90
C VAL A 45 6.53 -9.75 -0.93
N CYS A 46 6.56 -10.02 0.39
CA CYS A 46 6.88 -8.97 1.36
C CYS A 46 8.30 -8.40 1.15
N THR A 47 9.26 -9.24 0.77
CA THR A 47 10.62 -8.79 0.42
C THR A 47 10.59 -7.75 -0.71
N ASN A 48 9.85 -8.03 -1.80
CA ASN A 48 9.68 -7.08 -2.91
C ASN A 48 8.99 -5.78 -2.48
N MET A 49 7.92 -5.88 -1.67
CA MET A 49 7.22 -4.70 -1.15
C MET A 49 8.11 -3.85 -0.25
N CYS A 50 8.89 -4.47 0.65
CA CYS A 50 9.83 -3.77 1.52
C CYS A 50 10.96 -3.10 0.72
N TYR A 51 11.52 -3.79 -0.27
CA TYR A 51 12.53 -3.20 -1.16
C TYR A 51 11.98 -1.97 -1.90
N GLY A 52 10.80 -2.08 -2.50
CA GLY A 52 10.16 -0.96 -3.18
C GLY A 52 9.86 0.20 -2.24
N ALA A 53 9.22 -0.09 -1.10
CA ALA A 53 8.80 0.92 -0.13
C ALA A 53 9.99 1.65 0.52
N TYR A 54 11.03 0.92 0.91
CA TYR A 54 12.11 1.43 1.76
C TYR A 54 13.45 1.63 1.06
N CYS A 55 13.81 0.79 0.10
CA CYS A 55 15.08 0.90 -0.61
C CYS A 55 15.01 1.77 -1.86
N LEU A 56 13.85 1.84 -2.52
CA LEU A 56 13.62 2.73 -3.67
C LEU A 56 12.87 4.01 -3.31
N ASP A 57 12.59 4.23 -2.02
CA ASP A 57 11.84 5.38 -1.51
C ASP A 57 10.50 5.62 -2.23
N ILE A 58 9.88 4.57 -2.79
CA ILE A 58 8.51 4.64 -3.35
C ILE A 58 7.52 4.97 -2.22
N GLY A 59 7.82 4.53 -0.99
CA GLY A 59 6.99 4.72 0.18
C GLY A 59 5.87 3.67 0.29
N THR A 60 5.16 3.73 1.41
CA THR A 60 4.07 2.80 1.78
C THR A 60 2.68 3.33 1.44
N SER A 61 2.57 4.64 1.15
CA SER A 61 1.30 5.31 0.91
C SER A 61 0.86 5.08 -0.53
N LEU A 62 -0.22 4.34 -0.71
CA LEU A 62 -0.76 3.93 -1.99
C LEU A 62 -2.19 4.48 -2.18
N HIS A 63 -2.57 4.66 -3.43
CA HIS A 63 -3.94 4.97 -3.83
C HIS A 63 -4.46 3.88 -4.76
N TYR A 64 -5.49 3.17 -4.31
CA TYR A 64 -6.30 2.33 -5.18
C TYR A 64 -7.22 3.24 -5.99
N ASP A 65 -7.01 3.28 -7.30
CA ASP A 65 -7.69 4.20 -8.21
C ASP A 65 -8.71 3.50 -9.12
N LYS A 66 -8.94 2.20 -8.90
CA LYS A 66 -9.82 1.35 -9.71
C LYS A 66 -9.47 1.43 -11.21
N ALA A 67 -8.17 1.38 -11.50
CA ALA A 67 -7.64 1.42 -12.86
C ALA A 67 -8.28 0.36 -13.77
N SER A 68 -8.52 0.74 -15.02
CA SER A 68 -8.99 -0.18 -16.07
C SER A 68 -8.00 -1.33 -16.31
N ALA A 69 -8.46 -2.44 -16.90
CA ALA A 69 -7.58 -3.56 -17.26
C ALA A 69 -6.39 -3.13 -18.13
N SER A 70 -6.61 -2.20 -19.07
CA SER A 70 -5.54 -1.63 -19.91
C SER A 70 -4.51 -0.87 -19.09
N GLU A 71 -4.97 -0.06 -18.13
CA GLU A 71 -4.07 0.74 -17.28
C GLU A 71 -3.28 -0.15 -16.32
N LYS A 72 -3.93 -1.17 -15.74
CA LYS A 72 -3.23 -2.20 -14.96
C LYS A 72 -2.14 -2.87 -15.81
N ARG A 73 -2.47 -3.33 -17.02
CA ARG A 73 -1.48 -3.93 -17.94
C ARG A 73 -0.31 -2.99 -18.23
N ASN A 74 -0.56 -1.70 -18.42
CA ASN A 74 0.49 -0.71 -18.61
C ASN A 74 1.39 -0.57 -17.37
N ARG A 75 0.81 -0.59 -16.18
CA ARG A 75 1.57 -0.59 -14.92
C ARG A 75 2.42 -1.84 -14.74
N ARG A 76 1.92 -3.02 -15.15
CA ARG A 76 2.71 -4.27 -15.16
C ARG A 76 3.88 -4.21 -16.13
N LYS A 77 3.67 -3.60 -17.31
CA LYS A 77 4.75 -3.32 -18.27
C LYS A 77 5.78 -2.35 -17.70
N ALA A 78 5.33 -1.26 -17.09
CA ALA A 78 6.19 -0.27 -16.44
C ALA A 78 6.97 -0.85 -15.24
N ALA A 79 6.41 -1.85 -14.55
CA ALA A 79 7.11 -2.63 -13.55
C ALA A 79 8.11 -3.62 -14.14
N GLY A 80 8.05 -3.93 -15.45
CA GLY A 80 8.93 -4.91 -16.11
C GLY A 80 8.43 -6.35 -16.02
N CYS A 81 7.18 -6.59 -15.61
CA CYS A 81 6.63 -7.94 -15.45
C CYS A 81 6.14 -8.58 -16.74
N ILE A 82 5.75 -7.77 -17.72
CA ILE A 82 5.34 -8.23 -19.04
C ILE A 82 6.52 -8.06 -20.00
N ALA A 83 7.19 -9.17 -20.32
CA ALA A 83 8.26 -9.22 -21.33
C ALA A 83 7.73 -9.84 -22.64
N SER A 84 8.37 -9.54 -23.77
CA SER A 84 8.06 -10.19 -25.05
C SER A 84 8.23 -11.71 -24.90
N GLY A 85 7.13 -12.46 -25.03
CA GLY A 85 7.08 -13.91 -24.84
C GLY A 85 6.52 -14.41 -23.50
N GLY A 86 6.07 -13.53 -22.60
CA GLY A 86 5.33 -13.90 -21.39
C GLY A 86 5.94 -13.40 -20.08
N ASN A 87 5.66 -14.10 -18.98
CA ASN A 87 6.13 -13.75 -17.63
C ASN A 87 7.65 -13.64 -17.59
N ARG A 88 8.15 -12.45 -17.17
CA ARG A 88 9.59 -12.14 -17.02
C ARG A 88 10.36 -13.25 -16.30
N CYS A 89 9.77 -13.87 -15.29
CA CYS A 89 10.46 -14.87 -14.47
C CYS A 89 10.84 -16.11 -15.25
N SER A 90 9.95 -16.60 -16.08
CA SER A 90 10.23 -17.72 -17.00
C SER A 90 11.06 -17.30 -18.22
N THR A 91 10.89 -16.09 -18.74
CA THR A 91 11.45 -15.69 -20.04
C THR A 91 12.81 -15.00 -19.96
N LYS A 92 13.07 -14.22 -18.91
CA LYS A 92 14.30 -13.42 -18.74
C LYS A 92 15.22 -13.95 -17.64
N LYS A 93 14.65 -14.49 -16.57
CA LYS A 93 15.42 -14.97 -15.39
C LYS A 93 15.60 -16.50 -15.36
N GLY A 94 14.91 -17.24 -16.23
CA GLY A 94 15.08 -18.68 -16.34
C GLY A 94 14.56 -19.47 -15.13
N HIS A 95 13.64 -18.90 -14.34
CA HIS A 95 12.99 -19.64 -13.27
C HIS A 95 12.10 -20.77 -13.84
N ASP A 96 11.99 -21.85 -13.06
CA ASP A 96 11.08 -22.95 -13.35
C ASP A 96 9.61 -22.51 -13.39
N SER A 97 8.77 -23.34 -14.02
CA SER A 97 7.32 -23.22 -13.92
C SER A 97 6.90 -23.19 -12.45
N GLY A 98 6.25 -22.12 -12.01
CA GLY A 98 5.87 -21.95 -10.60
C GLY A 98 6.28 -20.60 -10.00
N TYR A 99 7.03 -19.77 -10.72
CA TYR A 99 7.32 -18.39 -10.34
C TYR A 99 6.48 -17.38 -11.13
N GLN A 100 6.14 -16.27 -10.50
CA GLN A 100 5.43 -15.13 -11.08
C GLN A 100 6.19 -13.84 -10.79
N CYS A 101 5.98 -12.85 -11.65
CA CYS A 101 6.49 -11.51 -11.43
C CYS A 101 5.52 -10.77 -10.50
N ASP A 102 6.00 -10.45 -9.30
CA ASP A 102 5.32 -9.56 -8.36
C ASP A 102 5.81 -8.13 -8.55
N GLU A 103 4.96 -7.16 -8.26
CA GLU A 103 5.18 -5.75 -8.57
C GLU A 103 4.80 -4.82 -7.42
N TYR A 104 5.66 -3.84 -7.14
CA TYR A 104 5.40 -2.78 -6.17
C TYR A 104 5.65 -1.38 -6.77
N PRO A 105 4.72 -0.42 -6.67
CA PRO A 105 3.35 -0.57 -6.18
C PRO A 105 2.56 -1.63 -6.96
N PHE A 106 1.41 -2.05 -6.44
CA PHE A 106 0.52 -3.01 -7.11
C PHE A 106 -0.04 -2.42 -8.40
N ALA A 107 -0.29 -3.21 -9.46
CA ALA A 107 -0.90 -2.68 -10.69
C ALA A 107 -2.25 -1.97 -10.46
N SER A 108 -2.99 -2.35 -9.41
CA SER A 108 -4.22 -1.69 -8.97
C SER A 108 -3.99 -0.32 -8.31
N THR A 109 -2.75 0.09 -8.06
CA THR A 109 -2.43 1.29 -7.27
C THR A 109 -1.39 2.20 -7.91
N THR A 110 -1.43 3.46 -7.50
CA THR A 110 -0.35 4.44 -7.65
C THR A 110 0.24 4.75 -6.28
N ALA A 111 1.55 4.99 -6.20
CA ALA A 111 2.13 5.57 -4.98
C ALA A 111 1.63 7.01 -4.82
N ASN A 112 1.38 7.43 -3.58
CA ASN A 112 1.02 8.82 -3.26
C ASN A 112 2.27 9.71 -3.43
N GLY A 113 2.49 10.18 -4.65
CA GLY A 113 3.65 11.00 -5.03
C GLY A 113 3.92 10.91 -6.54
N ASN A 114 4.87 11.71 -7.04
CA ASN A 114 5.28 11.65 -8.45
C ASN A 114 6.39 10.60 -8.67
N VAL A 115 6.17 9.38 -8.18
CA VAL A 115 7.12 8.28 -8.33
C VAL A 115 6.69 7.43 -9.52
N ALA A 116 7.37 7.62 -10.65
CA ALA A 116 7.19 6.81 -11.85
C ALA A 116 7.79 5.41 -11.71
N THR A 117 8.72 5.26 -10.77
CA THR A 117 9.45 4.02 -10.54
C THR A 117 8.55 2.96 -9.93
N ARG A 118 8.53 1.79 -10.55
CA ARG A 118 7.90 0.57 -10.04
C ARG A 118 8.98 -0.50 -10.01
N VAL A 119 8.91 -1.42 -9.06
CA VAL A 119 9.85 -2.53 -8.95
C VAL A 119 9.14 -3.85 -9.17
N ASN A 120 9.93 -4.86 -9.53
CA ASN A 120 9.44 -6.21 -9.60
C ASN A 120 10.47 -7.22 -9.08
N ARG A 121 9.96 -8.37 -8.63
CA ARG A 121 10.72 -9.54 -8.17
C ARG A 121 10.06 -10.82 -8.69
N CYS A 122 10.85 -11.87 -8.95
CA CYS A 122 10.29 -13.18 -9.18
C CYS A 122 10.01 -13.89 -7.87
N VAL A 123 8.73 -14.18 -7.61
CA VAL A 123 8.24 -14.80 -6.39
C VAL A 123 7.52 -16.11 -6.70
N PRO A 124 7.35 -17.04 -5.75
CA PRO A 124 6.51 -18.22 -5.96
C PRO A 124 5.08 -17.80 -6.33
N ALA A 125 4.51 -18.40 -7.38
CA ALA A 125 3.18 -18.05 -7.89
C ALA A 125 2.08 -18.19 -6.82
N GLY A 126 2.24 -19.15 -5.90
CA GLY A 126 1.33 -19.28 -4.76
C GLY A 126 1.32 -18.05 -3.86
N GLU A 127 2.48 -17.47 -3.56
CA GLU A 127 2.58 -16.25 -2.74
C GLU A 127 1.98 -15.04 -3.45
N ASN A 128 2.27 -14.90 -4.75
CA ASN A 128 1.72 -13.80 -5.56
C ASN A 128 0.18 -13.84 -5.61
N ARG A 129 -0.42 -15.03 -5.80
CA ARG A 129 -1.88 -15.19 -5.76
C ARG A 129 -2.47 -14.92 -4.38
N LYS A 130 -1.77 -15.31 -3.31
CA LYS A 130 -2.18 -14.99 -1.94
C LYS A 130 -2.21 -13.48 -1.71
N GLN A 131 -1.20 -12.75 -2.18
CA GLN A 131 -1.16 -11.28 -2.14
C GLN A 131 -2.34 -10.68 -2.92
N GLY A 132 -2.58 -11.14 -4.15
CA GLY A 132 -3.74 -10.74 -4.96
C GLY A 132 -5.08 -10.94 -4.22
N GLY A 133 -5.26 -12.09 -3.57
CA GLY A 133 -6.44 -12.37 -2.75
C GLY A 133 -6.60 -11.41 -1.56
N VAL A 134 -5.51 -11.13 -0.84
CA VAL A 134 -5.49 -10.18 0.29
C VAL A 134 -5.86 -8.77 -0.17
N ILE A 135 -5.25 -8.31 -1.28
CA ILE A 135 -5.52 -7.00 -1.88
C ILE A 135 -6.98 -6.90 -2.34
N ASN A 136 -7.48 -7.91 -3.04
CA ASN A 136 -8.86 -7.93 -3.54
C ASN A 136 -9.88 -7.92 -2.39
N ALA A 137 -9.64 -8.73 -1.35
CA ALA A 137 -10.49 -8.72 -0.16
C ALA A 137 -10.45 -7.35 0.56
N PHE A 138 -9.28 -6.72 0.66
CA PHE A 138 -9.16 -5.37 1.21
C PHE A 138 -10.01 -4.37 0.41
N TYR A 139 -9.93 -4.34 -0.92
CA TYR A 139 -10.72 -3.42 -1.73
C TYR A 139 -12.23 -3.68 -1.66
N LYS A 140 -12.65 -4.94 -1.76
CA LYS A 140 -14.06 -5.31 -1.92
C LYS A 140 -14.82 -5.45 -0.60
N LYS A 141 -14.17 -5.88 0.48
CA LYS A 141 -14.84 -6.24 1.74
C LYS A 141 -14.64 -5.25 2.87
N THR A 142 -13.68 -4.33 2.76
CA THR A 142 -13.56 -3.28 3.77
C THR A 142 -14.66 -2.24 3.60
N SER A 143 -15.12 -1.69 4.71
CA SER A 143 -15.89 -0.46 4.76
C SER A 143 -15.10 0.73 4.23
N TYR A 144 -13.76 0.61 4.20
CA TYR A 144 -12.87 1.68 3.78
C TYR A 144 -12.93 1.96 2.28
N CYS A 145 -12.56 0.97 1.47
CA CYS A 145 -12.58 1.12 0.03
C CYS A 145 -13.98 0.82 -0.53
N ASN A 146 -14.71 -0.14 0.07
CA ASN A 146 -16.07 -0.53 -0.32
C ASN A 146 -16.24 -0.69 -1.85
N GLY A 147 -15.23 -1.28 -2.51
CA GLY A 147 -15.16 -1.48 -3.97
C GLY A 147 -14.87 -0.23 -4.81
N GLY A 148 -14.62 0.91 -4.18
CA GLY A 148 -14.26 2.19 -4.80
C GLY A 148 -12.84 2.66 -4.46
N PRO A 149 -12.40 3.78 -5.08
CA PRO A 149 -11.07 4.32 -4.83
C PRO A 149 -10.84 4.74 -3.38
N CYS A 150 -9.62 4.54 -2.88
CA CYS A 150 -9.24 4.79 -1.49
C CYS A 150 -7.71 4.95 -1.36
N SER A 151 -7.23 5.62 -0.31
CA SER A 151 -5.78 5.81 -0.04
C SER A 151 -5.34 5.15 1.26
N PHE A 152 -4.30 4.34 1.27
CA PHE A 152 -3.91 3.61 2.47
C PHE A 152 -2.40 3.51 2.56
N ASP A 153 -1.92 3.35 3.78
CA ASP A 153 -0.52 3.00 4.01
C ASP A 153 -0.40 1.48 4.15
N VAL A 154 0.50 0.89 3.36
CA VAL A 154 0.87 -0.52 3.47
C VAL A 154 1.84 -0.70 4.63
N GLU A 155 1.55 -1.62 5.55
CA GLU A 155 2.43 -1.96 6.66
C GLU A 155 2.70 -3.47 6.70
N PHE A 156 3.88 -3.85 7.17
CA PHE A 156 4.37 -5.22 7.13
C PHE A 156 4.47 -5.78 8.55
N SER A 157 3.62 -6.75 8.87
CA SER A 157 3.63 -7.48 10.13
C SER A 157 4.27 -8.85 9.98
N ASN A 158 4.83 -9.37 11.06
CA ASN A 158 5.60 -10.61 11.10
C ASN A 158 6.68 -10.69 9.99
N ALA A 159 7.34 -9.57 9.72
CA ALA A 159 8.44 -9.54 8.76
C ALA A 159 9.70 -10.25 9.30
N GLY A 160 9.87 -10.37 10.63
CA GLY A 160 11.05 -11.02 11.21
C GLY A 160 12.36 -10.38 10.72
N ASP A 161 13.34 -11.21 10.36
CA ASP A 161 14.61 -10.78 9.76
C ASP A 161 14.56 -10.75 8.21
N MET A 162 13.37 -10.53 7.63
CA MET A 162 13.20 -10.49 6.17
C MET A 162 13.97 -9.33 5.55
N ASP A 163 14.57 -9.61 4.39
CA ASP A 163 15.40 -8.64 3.68
C ASP A 163 14.64 -7.34 3.40
N TYR A 164 15.36 -6.24 3.57
CA TYR A 164 14.92 -4.86 3.34
C TYR A 164 13.81 -4.34 4.26
N CYS A 165 13.02 -5.18 4.94
CA CYS A 165 11.94 -4.71 5.81
C CYS A 165 12.45 -3.93 7.03
N GLU A 166 13.70 -4.18 7.43
CA GLU A 166 14.38 -3.41 8.47
C GLU A 166 15.13 -2.18 7.92
N ALA A 167 15.22 -2.00 6.60
CA ALA A 167 15.87 -0.85 5.97
C ALA A 167 15.17 0.48 6.27
N THR A 168 15.90 1.46 6.80
CA THR A 168 15.31 2.75 7.24
C THR A 168 15.29 3.85 6.18
N SER A 169 15.97 3.61 5.05
CA SER A 169 16.05 4.51 3.89
C SER A 169 16.75 3.78 2.74
N SER A 170 16.72 4.33 1.53
CA SER A 170 17.54 3.88 0.39
C SER A 170 19.04 3.79 0.67
N SER A 171 19.55 4.58 1.64
CA SER A 171 20.96 4.55 2.06
C SER A 171 21.32 3.44 3.04
N ASP A 172 20.34 2.65 3.50
CA ASP A 172 20.58 1.56 4.44
C ASP A 172 21.48 0.49 3.82
N SER A 173 22.34 -0.12 4.64
CA SER A 173 23.24 -1.19 4.18
C SER A 173 22.49 -2.38 3.57
N GLN A 174 21.27 -2.68 4.03
CA GLN A 174 20.44 -3.73 3.43
C GLN A 174 20.06 -3.39 1.98
N CYS A 175 19.89 -2.09 1.67
CA CYS A 175 19.58 -1.63 0.32
C CYS A 175 20.79 -1.60 -0.61
N GLN A 176 22.01 -1.80 -0.09
CA GLN A 176 23.25 -1.84 -0.89
C GLN A 176 23.58 -3.26 -1.36
N THR A 177 22.98 -4.27 -0.75
CA THR A 177 23.07 -5.67 -1.17
C THR A 177 21.85 -5.97 -2.02
N HIS A 178 22.01 -5.94 -3.35
CA HIS A 178 20.96 -6.38 -4.27
C HIS A 178 21.19 -7.85 -4.57
N ASP A 179 20.16 -8.67 -4.39
CA ASP A 179 20.10 -9.91 -5.16
C ASP A 179 19.75 -9.57 -6.62
N ASP A 180 20.05 -10.47 -7.56
CA ASP A 180 19.79 -10.25 -8.97
C ASP A 180 18.31 -10.50 -9.33
N ASN A 181 17.43 -10.72 -8.35
CA ASN A 181 16.03 -11.05 -8.55
C ASN A 181 15.14 -9.78 -8.54
N GLU A 182 15.42 -8.79 -7.69
CA GLU A 182 14.80 -7.45 -7.79
C GLU A 182 15.36 -6.63 -8.94
N VAL A 183 14.48 -6.00 -9.72
CA VAL A 183 14.93 -4.96 -10.67
C VAL A 183 13.89 -3.85 -10.74
N PRO A 184 14.31 -2.57 -10.66
CA PRO A 184 13.48 -1.46 -11.08
C PRO A 184 12.93 -1.70 -12.50
N GLY A 185 11.64 -1.47 -12.66
CA GLY A 185 11.01 -1.48 -13.97
C GLY A 185 11.51 -0.30 -14.82
N PRO A 186 11.34 -0.36 -16.14
CA PRO A 186 11.93 0.60 -17.08
C PRO A 186 11.44 2.05 -16.98
N GLY A 187 10.58 2.41 -16.01
CA GLY A 187 10.04 3.77 -15.91
C GLY A 187 9.16 4.16 -17.10
N THR A 188 8.63 5.39 -17.11
CA THR A 188 7.50 5.85 -17.94
C THR A 188 7.58 5.54 -19.44
N GLY A 189 6.73 4.63 -19.89
CA GLY A 189 6.30 4.53 -21.28
C GLY A 189 4.81 4.22 -21.33
N SER A 190 4.03 5.02 -22.05
CA SER A 190 2.69 4.61 -22.48
C SER A 190 2.89 3.43 -23.40
N ALA A 191 2.61 2.22 -22.94
CA ALA A 191 2.64 1.08 -23.81
C ALA A 191 1.54 1.27 -24.86
N GLY A 192 1.95 1.53 -26.09
CA GLY A 192 1.11 1.24 -27.23
C GLY A 192 0.58 -0.19 -27.09
N ASP A 193 -0.61 -0.39 -27.61
CA ASP A 193 -1.18 -1.70 -27.92
C ASP A 193 -0.20 -2.62 -28.67
N GLY A 194 0.84 -2.08 -29.32
CA GLY A 194 2.00 -2.82 -29.85
C GLY A 194 3.14 -3.04 -28.84
N ASP A 195 3.19 -4.25 -28.29
CA ASP A 195 4.32 -5.17 -27.95
C ASP A 195 5.79 -4.73 -27.79
N GLU A 196 6.14 -3.45 -27.71
CA GLU A 196 7.53 -3.03 -27.50
C GLU A 196 7.66 -2.21 -26.22
N ALA A 197 7.93 -2.91 -25.11
CA ALA A 197 8.69 -2.32 -24.02
C ALA A 197 10.16 -2.41 -24.40
N GLY A 198 10.82 -1.26 -24.62
CA GLY A 198 12.26 -1.18 -24.80
C GLY A 198 12.98 -1.84 -23.62
N ASP A 199 14.16 -2.41 -23.90
CA ASP A 199 14.96 -3.20 -22.98
C ASP A 199 15.58 -2.42 -21.81
N GLY A 200 15.26 -1.12 -21.68
CA GLY A 200 15.37 -0.31 -20.45
C GLY A 200 16.69 -0.49 -19.72
N THR A 201 17.78 -0.06 -20.35
CA THR A 201 19.06 0.15 -19.68
C THR A 201 19.22 1.65 -19.44
N ASP A 202 18.58 2.13 -18.39
CA ASP A 202 18.53 3.56 -18.07
C ASP A 202 18.96 3.70 -16.60
N ASP A 203 20.23 4.08 -16.42
CA ASP A 203 20.86 4.43 -15.15
C ASP A 203 20.26 5.74 -14.62
N ASP A 204 19.25 5.66 -13.77
CA ASP A 204 18.66 6.84 -13.14
C ASP A 204 19.16 6.99 -11.70
N GLY A 205 20.39 7.52 -11.59
CA GLY A 205 20.96 8.03 -10.35
C GLY A 205 20.22 9.29 -9.87
N GLY A 206 19.15 9.08 -9.09
CA GLY A 206 18.49 10.12 -8.31
C GLY A 206 18.57 9.78 -6.82
N ASN A 207 19.46 10.45 -6.09
CA ASN A 207 19.58 10.28 -4.64
C ASN A 207 18.54 11.17 -3.93
N PRO A 208 17.53 10.62 -3.24
CA PRO A 208 16.59 11.42 -2.46
C PRO A 208 17.20 11.92 -1.15
N GLU A 209 16.65 13.03 -0.65
CA GLU A 209 17.04 13.66 0.62
C GLU A 209 16.86 12.70 1.82
N PRO A 210 17.78 12.72 2.81
CA PRO A 210 17.73 11.78 3.93
C PRO A 210 16.53 12.06 4.84
N GLN A 211 15.56 11.15 4.83
CA GLN A 211 14.51 11.13 5.86
C GLN A 211 15.10 10.63 7.19
N LYS A 212 14.67 11.26 8.29
CA LYS A 212 15.11 10.91 9.65
C LYS A 212 14.78 9.45 9.96
N ARG A 213 15.78 8.69 10.39
CA ARG A 213 15.67 7.35 10.99
C ARG A 213 14.44 7.25 11.91
N SER A 214 13.41 6.53 11.48
CA SER A 214 12.35 6.08 12.38
C SER A 214 12.70 4.68 12.86
N VAL A 215 12.83 4.52 14.18
CA VAL A 215 12.86 3.19 14.80
C VAL A 215 11.45 2.63 14.67
N ALA A 216 11.32 1.39 14.21
CA ALA A 216 10.02 0.74 14.15
C ALA A 216 9.38 0.69 15.54
N ARG A 217 8.14 1.21 15.63
CA ARG A 217 7.37 1.24 16.87
C ARG A 217 6.38 0.11 16.84
N ARG A 218 6.16 -0.53 17.98
CA ARG A 218 5.19 -1.63 18.11
C ARG A 218 3.86 -1.08 18.58
N TYR A 219 2.77 -1.65 18.08
CA TYR A 219 1.41 -1.25 18.40
C TYR A 219 0.54 -2.47 18.65
N ARG A 220 -0.47 -2.31 19.52
CA ARG A 220 -1.56 -3.27 19.68
C ARG A 220 -2.80 -2.77 18.95
N THR A 221 -3.45 -3.65 18.20
CA THR A 221 -4.75 -3.37 17.59
C THR A 221 -5.91 -3.74 18.53
N SER A 222 -7.13 -3.31 18.22
CA SER A 222 -8.34 -3.64 19.00
C SER A 222 -8.63 -5.14 19.11
N SER A 223 -8.22 -5.94 18.13
CA SER A 223 -8.31 -7.41 18.17
C SER A 223 -7.18 -8.07 18.97
N GLY A 224 -6.20 -7.29 19.44
CA GLY A 224 -5.04 -7.76 20.20
C GLY A 224 -3.84 -8.13 19.34
N LEU A 225 -3.88 -7.92 18.02
CA LEU A 225 -2.74 -8.13 17.13
C LEU A 225 -1.62 -7.14 17.48
N GLU A 226 -0.40 -7.65 17.61
CA GLU A 226 0.79 -6.80 17.77
C GLU A 226 1.43 -6.60 16.39
N ILE A 227 1.67 -5.34 16.02
CA ILE A 227 2.22 -4.96 14.72
C ILE A 227 3.36 -3.95 14.89
N SER A 228 4.38 -4.08 14.06
CA SER A 228 5.46 -3.10 13.98
C SER A 228 5.17 -2.15 12.83
N ILE A 229 5.02 -0.87 13.13
CA ILE A 229 4.74 0.17 12.13
C ILE A 229 5.91 1.14 12.12
N LYS A 230 6.62 1.17 11.00
CA LYS A 230 7.92 1.86 10.93
C LYS A 230 7.79 3.37 10.96
N ARG A 231 6.76 3.90 10.28
CA ARG A 231 6.46 5.33 10.24
C ARG A 231 5.70 5.81 11.47
N GLY A 232 5.37 4.87 12.36
CA GLY A 232 4.49 5.08 13.50
C GLY A 232 3.02 5.13 13.09
N ALA A 233 2.17 4.96 14.09
CA ALA A 233 0.72 5.04 13.94
C ALA A 233 0.13 5.93 15.03
N VAL A 234 -1.10 6.38 14.79
CA VAL A 234 -1.84 7.21 15.73
C VAL A 234 -2.86 6.34 16.47
N LEU A 235 -3.02 6.55 17.77
CA LEU A 235 -4.10 5.89 18.52
C LEU A 235 -5.47 6.23 17.89
N GLY A 236 -6.28 5.21 17.66
CA GLY A 236 -7.55 5.31 16.94
C GLY A 236 -7.44 5.23 15.41
N GLN A 237 -6.23 5.24 14.84
CA GLN A 237 -6.03 5.00 13.41
C GLN A 237 -6.56 3.61 13.06
N ARG A 238 -7.28 3.51 11.93
CA ARG A 238 -7.82 2.23 11.51
C ARG A 238 -6.72 1.37 10.91
N ALA A 239 -6.82 0.08 11.19
CA ALA A 239 -5.86 -0.93 10.79
C ALA A 239 -6.62 -2.13 10.25
N VAL A 240 -6.37 -2.51 9.00
CA VAL A 240 -7.03 -3.65 8.37
C VAL A 240 -6.05 -4.77 8.17
N THR A 241 -6.40 -5.96 8.63
CA THR A 241 -5.67 -7.19 8.31
C THR A 241 -6.60 -8.15 7.60
N VAL A 242 -6.14 -8.75 6.51
CA VAL A 242 -6.88 -9.83 5.82
C VAL A 242 -6.20 -11.16 6.10
N LEU A 243 -6.96 -12.11 6.64
CA LEU A 243 -6.43 -13.42 7.03
C LEU A 243 -7.30 -14.55 6.46
N PRO A 244 -6.71 -15.71 6.13
CA PRO A 244 -7.50 -16.88 5.77
C PRO A 244 -8.25 -17.43 6.99
N ARG A 245 -9.51 -17.82 6.79
CA ARG A 245 -10.30 -18.61 7.73
C ARG A 245 -9.74 -20.03 7.84
N ASN A 246 -9.27 -20.57 6.72
CA ASN A 246 -8.60 -21.86 6.63
C ASN A 246 -7.32 -21.73 5.80
N ALA A 247 -6.16 -21.84 6.46
CA ALA A 247 -4.85 -21.72 5.83
C ALA A 247 -4.58 -22.81 4.78
N THR A 248 -5.01 -24.05 5.03
CA THR A 248 -4.86 -25.16 4.08
C THR A 248 -5.66 -24.92 2.80
N LEU A 249 -6.91 -24.48 2.94
CA LEU A 249 -7.74 -24.12 1.78
C LEU A 249 -7.13 -22.95 0.99
N TRP A 250 -6.53 -21.98 1.68
CA TRP A 250 -5.88 -20.85 1.03
C TRP A 250 -4.66 -21.29 0.21
N ASP A 251 -3.85 -22.21 0.74
CA ASP A 251 -2.75 -22.84 0.00
C ASP A 251 -3.23 -23.62 -1.23
N GLU A 252 -4.35 -24.34 -1.12
CA GLU A 252 -4.94 -25.07 -2.23
C GLU A 252 -5.44 -24.12 -3.32
N GLN A 253 -6.20 -23.09 -2.93
CA GLN A 253 -6.68 -22.02 -3.82
C GLN A 253 -5.52 -21.33 -4.54
N ALA A 254 -4.44 -21.02 -3.83
CA ALA A 254 -3.25 -20.40 -4.40
C ALA A 254 -2.45 -21.31 -5.35
N ARG A 255 -2.69 -22.62 -5.36
CA ARG A 255 -2.04 -23.58 -6.28
C ARG A 255 -2.91 -23.94 -7.48
N SER A 256 -4.23 -23.91 -7.33
CA SER A 256 -5.17 -24.43 -8.33
C SER A 256 -5.43 -23.50 -9.52
N ASP A 257 -5.05 -22.24 -9.41
CA ASP A 257 -5.49 -21.21 -10.33
C ASP A 257 -4.50 -20.93 -11.47
N VAL A 258 -5.04 -20.69 -12.66
CA VAL A 258 -4.28 -20.30 -13.86
C VAL A 258 -4.45 -18.79 -13.99
N PHE A 259 -3.37 -18.04 -13.74
CA PHE A 259 -3.35 -16.59 -13.87
C PHE A 259 -3.86 -16.17 -15.25
N ASP A 260 -4.94 -15.39 -15.27
CA ASP A 260 -5.48 -14.78 -16.48
C ASP A 260 -5.29 -13.27 -16.41
N SER A 261 -4.37 -12.76 -17.24
CA SER A 261 -4.07 -11.33 -17.30
C SER A 261 -5.22 -10.46 -17.84
N GLU A 262 -6.28 -11.08 -18.37
CA GLU A 262 -7.47 -10.40 -18.88
C GLU A 262 -8.57 -10.24 -17.82
N ASP A 263 -8.51 -11.00 -16.72
CA ASP A 263 -9.48 -10.91 -15.64
C ASP A 263 -9.22 -9.65 -14.79
N GLY A 264 -10.25 -8.82 -14.66
CA GLY A 264 -10.16 -7.45 -14.13
C GLY A 264 -9.92 -7.35 -12.62
N ASP A 265 -10.91 -6.89 -11.86
CA ASP A 265 -10.87 -6.86 -10.39
C ASP A 265 -11.33 -8.20 -9.78
N ASP A 266 -11.74 -9.15 -10.62
CA ASP A 266 -12.51 -10.33 -10.23
C ASP A 266 -11.65 -11.61 -10.20
N GLU A 267 -10.39 -11.49 -10.63
CA GLU A 267 -9.42 -12.59 -10.74
C GLU A 267 -9.33 -13.40 -9.44
N TYR A 268 -9.40 -12.74 -8.27
CA TYR A 268 -9.26 -13.39 -6.97
C TYR A 268 -10.58 -13.60 -6.22
N ASP A 269 -11.73 -13.48 -6.88
CA ASP A 269 -13.04 -13.56 -6.22
C ASP A 269 -13.29 -14.95 -5.60
N TYR A 270 -12.72 -16.00 -6.19
CA TYR A 270 -12.81 -17.36 -5.66
C TYR A 270 -12.12 -17.54 -4.29
N MET A 271 -11.17 -16.67 -3.92
CA MET A 271 -10.51 -16.71 -2.61
C MET A 271 -11.34 -16.01 -1.53
N LEU A 272 -12.23 -15.10 -1.92
CA LEU A 272 -12.86 -14.16 -1.00
C LEU A 272 -13.61 -14.87 0.14
N ASP A 273 -14.35 -15.93 -0.13
CA ASP A 273 -15.12 -16.64 0.91
C ASP A 273 -14.27 -17.20 2.04
N ASN A 274 -13.03 -17.58 1.72
CA ASN A 274 -12.06 -18.05 2.70
C ASN A 274 -11.29 -16.90 3.38
N LEU A 275 -11.40 -15.65 2.91
CA LEU A 275 -10.71 -14.51 3.48
C LEU A 275 -11.60 -13.73 4.46
N GLU A 276 -11.10 -13.56 5.67
CA GLU A 276 -11.66 -12.73 6.73
C GLU A 276 -10.96 -11.36 6.74
N VAL A 277 -11.75 -10.30 6.60
CA VAL A 277 -11.28 -8.93 6.80
C VAL A 277 -11.51 -8.53 8.25
N ARG A 278 -10.44 -8.16 8.94
CA ARG A 278 -10.47 -7.63 10.31
C ARG A 278 -10.20 -6.13 10.24
N GLU A 279 -11.23 -5.35 10.53
CA GLU A 279 -11.12 -3.90 10.68
C GLU A 279 -10.90 -3.59 12.16
N ASP A 280 -9.70 -3.14 12.47
CA ASP A 280 -9.26 -2.79 13.82
C ASP A 280 -8.98 -1.29 13.94
N THR A 281 -8.73 -0.86 15.18
CA THR A 281 -8.06 0.41 15.47
C THR A 281 -6.78 0.18 16.28
N ILE A 282 -5.82 1.08 16.13
CA ILE A 282 -4.63 1.12 16.98
C ILE A 282 -5.03 1.58 18.38
N VAL A 283 -4.83 0.73 19.40
CA VAL A 283 -5.28 1.02 20.79
C VAL A 283 -4.15 1.35 21.74
N GLU A 284 -2.92 0.93 21.43
CA GLU A 284 -1.76 1.08 22.31
C GLU A 284 -0.46 1.12 21.49
N GLU A 285 0.49 1.97 21.87
CA GLU A 285 1.89 1.87 21.45
C GLU A 285 2.64 1.04 22.52
N ILE A 286 3.20 -0.09 22.11
CA ILE A 286 3.92 -1.03 22.98
C ILE A 286 5.40 -0.61 23.01
N LEU A 287 5.86 -0.21 24.18
CA LEU A 287 7.25 0.20 24.42
C LEU A 287 8.22 -1.00 24.48
#